data_AF-A0A953TX55-F1
#
_entry.id   AF-A0A953TX55-F1
#
_cell.length_a   1.000
_cell.length_b   1.000
_cell.length_c   1.000
_cell.angle_alpha   90.00
_cell.angle_beta   90.00
_cell.angle_gamma   90.00
#
_symmetry.space_group_name_H-M   'P 1'
#
loop_
_entity.id
_entity.type
_entity.pdbx_description
1 polymer ?
#
loop_
_entity_poly.entity_id
_entity_poly.type
_entity_poly.pdbx_seq_one_letter_code
_entity_poly.pdbx_strand_id
1 'polypeptide(L)' 'MATRGDYVLGTQDDAIARLGLQHQVWRPRMLDAWRRAGITRGSRVLDVGAGPGYATLDLADICPAARRSSRSSPK' A
#
# COMPACT_ATOMS: atom_id res chain seq x y z
N MET A 1 16.14 -25.23 19.95
CA MET A 1 14.79 -25.85 20.01
C MET A 1 13.79 -24.75 19.71
N ALA A 2 13.21 -24.74 18.52
CA ALA A 2 12.19 -23.75 18.14
C ALA A 2 10.88 -24.07 18.86
N THR A 3 10.36 -23.11 19.62
CA THR A 3 9.10 -23.23 20.37
C THR A 3 7.92 -22.74 19.53
N ARG A 4 6.77 -23.37 19.75
CA ARG A 4 5.51 -23.19 19.05
C ARG A 4 5.07 -21.71 19.04
N GLY A 5 5.40 -20.99 17.97
CA GLY A 5 5.14 -19.54 17.83
C GLY A 5 5.97 -18.85 16.75
N ASP A 6 7.08 -19.45 16.32
CA ASP A 6 7.92 -18.97 15.22
C ASP A 6 7.23 -19.15 13.86
N TYR A 7 6.22 -18.31 13.58
CA TYR A 7 5.82 -18.03 12.21
C TYR A 7 7.02 -17.33 11.53
N VAL A 8 7.66 -18.01 10.57
CA VAL A 8 8.76 -17.48 9.74
C VAL A 8 8.38 -16.18 9.04
N LEU A 9 7.07 -15.94 8.84
CA LEU A 9 6.50 -14.70 8.34
C LEU A 9 5.74 -14.01 9.48
N GLY A 10 6.48 -13.53 10.47
CA GLY A 10 5.92 -12.85 11.64
C GLY A 10 5.26 -11.53 11.27
N THR A 11 3.94 -11.48 11.25
CA THR A 11 3.18 -10.24 11.52
C THR A 11 3.02 -10.09 13.03
N GLN A 12 4.15 -9.94 13.72
CA GLN A 12 4.18 -9.55 15.13
C GLN A 12 3.96 -8.02 15.19
N ASP A 13 3.33 -7.51 16.25
CA ASP A 13 2.98 -6.08 16.37
C ASP A 13 4.20 -5.14 16.26
N ASP A 14 5.38 -5.62 16.66
CA ASP A 14 6.67 -4.95 16.51
C ASP A 14 7.07 -4.79 15.03
N ALA A 15 6.75 -5.76 14.17
CA ALA A 15 7.00 -5.71 12.74
C ALA A 15 6.11 -4.65 12.08
N ILE A 16 4.84 -4.57 12.47
CA ILE A 16 3.92 -3.53 12.01
C ILE A 16 4.42 -2.15 12.46
N ALA A 17 4.78 -1.99 13.73
CA ALA A 17 5.31 -0.74 14.28
C ALA A 17 6.60 -0.29 13.56
N ARG A 18 7.53 -1.22 13.32
CA ARG A 18 8.77 -0.96 12.59
C ARG A 18 8.49 -0.54 11.14
N LEU A 19 7.59 -1.23 10.44
CA LEU A 19 7.20 -0.86 9.07
C LEU A 19 6.49 0.51 9.03
N GLY A 20 5.71 0.85 10.06
CA GLY A 20 5.10 2.18 10.20
C GLY A 20 6.14 3.28 10.37
N LEU A 21 7.16 3.08 11.22
CA LEU A 21 8.27 4.01 11.36
C LEU A 21 9.04 4.17 10.05
N GLN A 22 9.36 3.06 9.38
CA GLN A 22 10.03 3.09 8.08
C GLN A 22 9.21 3.87 7.06
N HIS A 23 7.90 3.60 6.98
CA HIS A 23 7.01 4.35 6.09
C HIS A 23 7.11 5.85 6.37
N GLN A 24 6.99 6.31 7.61
CA GLN A 24 7.07 7.74 7.95
C GLN A 24 8.41 8.38 7.53
N VAL A 25 9.54 7.70 7.77
CA VAL A 25 10.87 8.19 7.41
C VAL A 25 11.03 8.35 5.89
N TRP A 26 10.50 7.42 5.11
CA TRP A 26 10.63 7.41 3.65
C TRP A 26 9.52 8.13 2.91
N ARG A 27 8.39 8.42 3.57
CA ARG A 27 7.17 8.97 2.97
C ARG A 27 7.41 10.21 2.10
N PRO A 28 8.19 11.24 2.51
CA PRO A 28 8.40 12.41 1.66
C PRO A 28 9.09 12.08 0.33
N ARG A 29 10.04 11.14 0.34
CA ARG A 29 10.77 10.71 -0.86
C ARG A 29 9.88 9.88 -1.79
N MET A 30 9.06 9.00 -1.21
CA MET A 30 8.06 8.21 -1.94
C MET A 30 7.04 9.13 -2.64
N LEU A 31 6.47 10.10 -1.92
CA LEU A 31 5.50 11.05 -2.48
C LEU A 31 6.11 11.89 -3.61
N ASP A 32 7.36 12.35 -3.45
CA ASP A 32 8.06 13.09 -4.50
C ASP A 32 8.34 12.23 -5.74
N ALA A 33 8.68 10.95 -5.56
CA ALA A 33 8.83 10.00 -6.67
C ALA A 33 7.52 9.79 -7.43
N TRP A 34 6.41 9.57 -6.72
CA TRP A 34 5.08 9.43 -7.32
C TRP A 34 4.63 10.68 -8.07
N ARG A 35 4.88 11.87 -7.50
CA ARG A 35 4.62 13.15 -8.15
C ARG A 35 5.38 13.27 -9.47
N ARG A 36 6.69 12.95 -9.47
CA ARG A 36 7.52 12.97 -10.69
C ARG A 36 7.10 11.92 -11.71
N ALA A 37 6.59 10.78 -11.25
CA ALA A 37 6.01 9.74 -12.10
C ALA A 37 4.62 10.10 -12.64
N GLY A 38 4.04 11.24 -12.24
CA GLY A 38 2.71 11.67 -12.67
C GLY A 38 1.56 10.85 -12.08
N ILE A 39 1.78 10.14 -10.96
CA ILE A 39 0.71 9.46 -10.23
C ILE A 39 -0.20 10.51 -9.63
N THR A 40 -1.47 10.47 -10.01
CA THR A 40 -2.46 11.49 -9.66
C THR A 40 -3.87 10.90 -9.66
N ARG A 41 -4.87 11.74 -9.41
CA ARG A 41 -6.28 11.35 -9.51
C ARG A 41 -6.59 10.71 -10.86
N GLY A 42 -7.29 9.58 -10.82
CA GLY A 42 -7.63 8.79 -12.02
C GLY A 42 -6.57 7.79 -12.45
N SER A 43 -5.35 7.84 -11.90
CA SER A 43 -4.37 6.78 -12.07
C SER A 43 -4.90 5.45 -11.54
N ARG A 44 -4.55 4.34 -12.21
CA ARG A 44 -4.78 2.97 -11.73
C ARG A 44 -3.44 2.42 -11.29
N VAL A 45 -3.27 2.24 -9.99
CA VAL A 45 -2.00 1.83 -9.38
C VAL A 45 -2.18 0.48 -8.68
N LEU A 46 -1.18 -0.39 -8.81
CA LEU A 46 -1.08 -1.66 -8.09
C LEU A 46 0.10 -1.56 -7.11
N ASP A 47 -0.17 -1.76 -5.82
CA ASP A 47 0.85 -1.82 -4.77
C ASP A 47 1.25 -3.28 -4.51
N VAL A 48 2.37 -3.70 -5.12
CA VAL A 48 2.86 -5.08 -5.01
C VAL A 48 3.69 -5.23 -3.75
N GLY A 49 3.32 -6.17 -2.89
CA GLY A 49 3.97 -6.35 -1.59
C GLY A 49 3.57 -5.27 -0.58
N ALA A 50 2.31 -4.82 -0.63
CA ALA A 50 1.74 -3.74 0.18
C ALA A 50 1.97 -3.87 1.71
N GLY A 51 2.26 -5.07 2.21
CA GLY A 51 2.47 -5.31 3.64
C GLY A 51 1.26 -4.85 4.45
N PRO A 52 1.45 -4.07 5.54
CA PRO A 52 0.36 -3.50 6.32
C PRO A 52 -0.49 -2.43 5.60
N GLY A 53 -0.10 -2.02 4.38
CA GLY A 53 -0.89 -1.12 3.53
C GLY A 53 -0.61 0.37 3.70
N TYR A 54 0.45 0.79 4.39
CA TYR A 54 0.73 2.22 4.61
C TYR A 54 0.89 3.00 3.30
N ALA A 55 1.67 2.48 2.34
CA ALA A 55 1.80 3.10 1.02
C ALA A 55 0.48 3.04 0.23
N THR A 56 -0.27 1.94 0.35
CA THR A 56 -1.59 1.80 -0.29
C THR A 56 -2.58 2.86 0.21
N LEU A 57 -2.55 3.22 1.50
CA LEU A 57 -3.41 4.26 2.07
C LEU A 57 -3.08 5.64 1.50
N ASP A 58 -1.79 5.99 1.41
CA ASP A 58 -1.37 7.23 0.75
C ASP A 58 -1.81 7.26 -0.73
N LEU A 59 -1.71 6.13 -1.44
CA LEU A 59 -2.22 6.00 -2.80
C LEU A 59 -3.74 6.19 -2.86
N ALA A 60 -4.50 5.68 -1.90
CA ALA A 60 -5.95 5.82 -1.87
C ALA A 60 -6.39 7.29 -1.74
N ASP A 61 -5.62 8.10 -1.00
CA ASP A 61 -5.86 9.55 -0.89
C ASP A 61 -5.55 10.28 -2.20
N ILE A 62 -4.47 9.89 -2.90
CA ILE A 62 -4.02 10.51 -4.16
C ILE A 62 -4.88 10.07 -5.36
N CYS A 63 -5.13 8.78 -5.50
CA CYS A 63 -5.91 8.15 -6.54
C CYS A 63 -7.07 7.32 -5.94
N PRO A 64 -8.17 7.98 -5.56
CA PRO A 64 -9.34 7.29 -5.01
C PRO A 64 -9.89 6.26 -5.98
N ALA A 65 -10.35 5.13 -5.44
CA ALA A 65 -10.92 4.06 -6.25
C ALA A 65 -12.10 4.58 -7.09
N ALA A 66 -12.01 4.39 -8.41
CA ALA A 66 -13.12 4.69 -9.29
C ALA A 66 -14.26 3.69 -9.04
N ARG A 67 -15.49 4.20 -8.91
CA ARG A 67 -16.68 3.35 -8.82
C ARG A 67 -16.75 2.49 -10.08
N ARG A 68 -16.83 1.16 -9.93
CA ARG A 68 -17.05 0.29 -11.09
C ARG A 68 -18.40 0.65 -11.70
N SER A 69 -18.40 1.17 -12.92
CA SER A 69 -19.63 1.20 -13.72
C SER A 69 -20.01 -0.25 -13.98
N SER A 70 -21.18 -0.69 -13.54
CA SER A 70 -21.76 -1.95 -13.98
C SER A 70 -21.99 -1.85 -15.48
N ARG A 71 -21.03 -2.30 -16.29
CA ARG A 71 -21.27 -2.54 -17.70
C ARG A 71 -22.14 -3.79 -17.77
N SER A 72 -23.44 -3.62 -17.97
CA SER A 72 -24.25 -4.69 -18.55
C SER A 72 -23.76 -4.90 -19.97
N SER A 73 -23.10 -6.03 -20.24
CA SER A 73 -22.76 -6.42 -21.61
C SER A 73 -24.06 -6.55 -22.42
N PRO A 74 -24.15 -5.98 -23.63
CA PRO A 74 -25.23 -6.32 -24.56
C PRO A 74 -25.06 -7.78 -24.99
N LYS A 75 -26.18 -8.50 -25.09
CA LYS A 75 -26.26 -9.85 -25.68
C LYS A 75 -25.98 -9.81 -27.17
#